data_AF-A0A256XS94-F1
#
_entry.id   AF-A0A256XS94-F1
#
_cell.length_a   1.000
_cell.length_b   1.000
_cell.length_c   1.000
_cell.angle_alpha   90.00
_cell.angle_beta   90.00
_cell.angle_gamma   90.00
#
_symmetry.space_group_name_H-M   'P 1'
#
loop_
_entity.id
_entity.type
_entity.pdbx_description
1 polymer ?
#
loop_
_entity_poly.entity_id
_entity_poly.type
_entity_poly.pdbx_seq_one_letter_code
_entity_poly.pdbx_strand_id
1 'polypeptide(L)'
;NKHLIAMMNKEDINQLCWQGLITTYERDLTRDIPIIKSFKGFNVVGATPFLDEKIIRFGMGLKPELKIRRVKYRDESGAIKEGFIKKYILRISAVKLGLKKEFAMRPKRAAQYGSGIEKEIIKLAKKEGFKKEIEWLRNKLQFILKSEQGNKSNNGH
;
A
#
# COMPACT_ATOMS: atom_id res chain seq x y z
N ASN A 1 9.51 12.11 -8.40
CA ASN A 1 10.34 11.81 -9.60
C ASN A 1 11.80 12.21 -9.38
N LYS A 2 12.13 13.44 -8.94
CA LYS A 2 13.50 13.84 -8.50
C LYS A 2 14.07 13.00 -7.33
N HIS A 3 13.25 12.60 -6.37
CA HIS A 3 13.66 11.78 -5.21
C HIS A 3 14.16 10.36 -5.59
N LEU A 4 13.62 9.74 -6.64
CA LEU A 4 14.07 8.41 -7.09
C LEU A 4 15.41 8.49 -7.81
N ILE A 5 15.64 9.56 -8.58
CA ILE A 5 16.93 9.87 -9.21
C ILE A 5 18.00 10.10 -8.14
N ALA A 6 17.67 10.83 -7.08
CA ALA A 6 18.57 11.07 -5.95
C ALA A 6 18.88 9.78 -5.15
N MET A 7 17.89 8.91 -4.91
CA MET A 7 18.09 7.63 -4.23
C MET A 7 18.97 6.67 -5.03
N MET A 8 18.77 6.55 -6.35
CA MET A 8 19.60 5.67 -7.17
C MET A 8 21.07 6.11 -7.27
N ASN A 9 21.34 7.40 -7.06
CA ASN A 9 22.70 7.94 -7.07
C ASN A 9 23.38 7.93 -5.68
N LYS A 10 22.64 7.62 -4.59
CA LYS A 10 23.16 7.70 -3.21
C LYS A 10 23.05 6.41 -2.41
N GLU A 11 22.11 5.52 -2.73
CA GLU A 11 21.80 4.34 -1.91
C GLU A 11 21.60 3.09 -2.78
N ASP A 12 22.08 1.95 -2.28
CA ASP A 12 21.88 0.66 -2.93
C ASP A 12 20.39 0.25 -2.86
N ILE A 13 19.74 0.15 -4.02
CA ILE A 13 18.34 -0.29 -4.15
C ILE A 13 18.09 -1.62 -3.42
N ASN A 14 19.07 -2.53 -3.39
CA ASN A 14 18.94 -3.81 -2.70
C ASN A 14 18.92 -3.62 -1.19
N GLN A 15 19.77 -2.76 -0.65
CA GLN A 15 19.75 -2.41 0.79
C GLN A 15 18.42 -1.77 1.18
N LEU A 16 17.89 -0.86 0.35
CA LEU A 16 16.57 -0.26 0.59
C LEU A 16 15.43 -1.30 0.59
N CYS A 17 15.53 -2.32 -0.26
CA CYS A 17 14.58 -3.44 -0.25
C CYS A 17 14.68 -4.25 1.04
N TRP A 18 15.90 -4.57 1.50
CA TRP A 18 16.13 -5.24 2.78
C TRP A 18 15.59 -4.45 3.97
N GLN A 19 15.87 -3.15 4.04
CA GLN A 19 15.33 -2.27 5.07
C GLN A 19 13.80 -2.23 5.03
N GLY A 20 13.23 -2.19 3.84
CA GLY A 20 11.78 -2.25 3.63
C GLY A 20 11.16 -3.55 4.14
N LEU A 21 11.87 -4.68 4.00
CA LEU A 21 11.43 -5.98 4.51
C LEU A 21 11.51 -6.06 6.03
N ILE A 22 12.65 -5.67 6.63
CA ILE A 22 12.86 -5.70 8.09
C ILE A 22 11.77 -4.91 8.82
N THR A 23 11.41 -3.74 8.27
CA THR A 23 10.38 -2.86 8.84
C THR A 23 8.94 -3.26 8.49
N THR A 24 8.73 -4.31 7.70
CA THR A 24 7.38 -4.71 7.24
C THR A 24 6.49 -5.17 8.40
N TYR A 25 7.07 -5.84 9.40
CA TYR A 25 6.30 -6.26 10.57
C TYR A 25 5.65 -5.07 11.27
N GLU A 26 6.46 -4.08 11.65
CA GLU A 26 6.02 -2.90 12.39
C GLU A 26 5.15 -1.95 11.56
N ARG A 27 5.45 -1.79 10.27
CA ARG A 27 4.74 -0.84 9.39
C ARG A 27 3.40 -1.37 8.89
N ASP A 28 3.34 -2.65 8.52
CA ASP A 28 2.20 -3.22 7.78
C ASP A 28 1.50 -4.32 8.58
N LEU A 29 2.23 -5.30 9.13
CA LEU A 29 1.62 -6.49 9.74
C LEU A 29 0.97 -6.21 11.09
N THR A 30 1.53 -5.30 11.89
CA THR A 30 0.91 -4.81 13.14
C THR A 30 -0.48 -4.23 12.91
N ARG A 31 -0.72 -3.62 11.74
CA ARG A 31 -2.03 -3.10 11.31
C ARG A 31 -2.90 -4.20 10.70
N ASP A 32 -2.36 -4.98 9.76
CA ASP A 32 -3.16 -5.88 8.92
C ASP A 32 -3.65 -7.11 9.70
N ILE A 33 -2.83 -7.67 10.61
CA ILE A 33 -3.20 -8.86 11.40
C ILE A 33 -4.44 -8.61 12.27
N PRO A 34 -4.53 -7.53 13.07
CA PRO A 34 -5.75 -7.22 13.83
C PRO A 34 -6.99 -7.02 12.95
N ILE A 35 -6.85 -6.37 11.80
CA ILE A 35 -7.95 -6.16 10.85
C ILE A 35 -8.48 -7.50 10.33
N ILE A 36 -7.60 -8.42 9.91
CA ILE A 36 -8.00 -9.75 9.47
C ILE A 36 -8.72 -10.50 10.61
N LYS A 37 -8.15 -10.44 11.83
CA LYS A 37 -8.74 -11.07 13.02
C LYS A 37 -10.07 -10.46 13.46
N SER A 38 -10.41 -9.24 13.04
CA SER A 38 -11.69 -8.61 13.40
C SER A 38 -12.88 -9.16 12.59
N PHE A 39 -12.63 -9.85 11.46
CA PHE A 39 -13.67 -10.54 10.68
C PHE A 39 -14.07 -11.89 11.30
N LYS A 40 -14.11 -12.00 12.63
CA LYS A 40 -14.53 -13.23 13.33
C LYS A 40 -15.91 -13.67 12.84
N GLY A 41 -16.08 -14.96 12.58
CA GLY A 41 -17.31 -15.52 12.01
C GLY A 41 -17.33 -15.59 10.48
N PHE A 42 -16.39 -14.92 9.80
CA PHE A 42 -16.11 -15.13 8.39
C PHE A 42 -14.81 -15.94 8.29
N ASN A 43 -14.78 -16.96 7.41
CA ASN A 43 -13.58 -17.76 7.18
C ASN A 43 -12.55 -16.98 6.32
N VAL A 44 -12.04 -15.88 6.87
CA VAL A 44 -11.08 -14.99 6.21
C VAL A 44 -9.68 -15.36 6.63
N VAL A 45 -8.84 -15.70 5.65
CA VAL A 45 -7.42 -16.00 5.85
C VAL A 45 -6.57 -14.93 5.17
N GLY A 46 -5.67 -14.32 5.92
CA GLY A 46 -4.68 -13.39 5.38
C GLY A 46 -3.53 -14.12 4.72
N ALA A 47 -3.50 -14.18 3.39
CA ALA A 47 -2.37 -14.73 2.65
C ALA A 47 -1.38 -13.62 2.24
N THR A 48 -0.10 -13.84 2.49
CA THR A 48 1.00 -12.93 2.12
C THR A 48 2.04 -13.64 1.24
N PRO A 49 1.71 -14.06 -0.01
CA PRO A 49 2.61 -14.86 -0.84
C PRO A 49 3.99 -14.24 -1.09
N PHE A 50 4.08 -12.90 -1.08
CA PHE A 50 5.35 -12.18 -1.25
C PHE A 50 6.26 -12.19 -0.01
N LEU A 51 5.76 -12.68 1.13
CA LEU A 51 6.55 -12.89 2.34
C LEU A 51 7.05 -14.33 2.48
N ASP A 52 6.79 -15.19 1.50
CA ASP A 52 7.42 -16.50 1.42
C ASP A 52 8.94 -16.35 1.27
N GLU A 53 9.70 -17.17 2.02
CA GLU A 53 11.16 -17.09 2.08
C GLU A 53 11.81 -17.25 0.69
N LYS A 54 11.31 -18.17 -0.14
CA LYS A 54 11.87 -18.42 -1.47
C LYS A 54 11.63 -17.21 -2.38
N ILE A 55 10.44 -16.62 -2.30
CA ILE A 55 10.10 -15.40 -3.05
C ILE A 55 10.94 -14.21 -2.58
N ILE A 56 11.14 -14.06 -1.27
CA ILE A 56 12.02 -13.03 -0.71
C ILE A 56 13.45 -13.21 -1.23
N ARG A 57 14.04 -14.39 -1.07
CA ARG A 57 15.43 -14.66 -1.49
C ARG A 57 15.62 -14.41 -2.98
N PHE A 58 14.70 -14.90 -3.81
CA PHE A 58 14.69 -14.63 -5.24
C PHE A 58 14.62 -13.13 -5.52
N GLY A 59 13.63 -12.44 -4.94
CA GLY A 59 13.43 -11.00 -5.15
C GLY A 59 14.61 -10.15 -4.70
N MET A 60 15.24 -10.48 -3.57
CA MET A 60 16.38 -9.75 -3.03
C MET A 60 17.64 -9.93 -3.87
N GLY A 61 17.87 -11.13 -4.43
CA GLY A 61 19.03 -11.41 -5.29
C GLY A 61 18.98 -10.82 -6.70
N LEU A 62 17.86 -10.23 -7.11
CA LEU A 62 17.74 -9.60 -8.43
C LEU A 62 18.61 -8.34 -8.54
N LYS A 63 19.18 -8.12 -9.73
CA LYS A 63 19.91 -6.89 -10.05
C LYS A 63 18.99 -5.65 -9.91
N PRO A 64 19.49 -4.52 -9.38
CA PRO A 64 18.70 -3.31 -9.19
C PRO A 64 17.89 -2.84 -10.41
N GLU A 65 18.44 -2.98 -11.62
CA GLU A 65 17.83 -2.54 -12.88
C GLU A 65 16.58 -3.36 -13.26
N LEU A 66 16.45 -4.56 -12.70
CA LEU A 66 15.27 -5.42 -12.83
C LEU A 66 14.17 -4.99 -11.84
N LYS A 67 14.52 -4.35 -10.73
CA LYS A 67 13.57 -3.83 -9.74
C LYS A 67 13.04 -2.47 -10.15
N ILE A 68 13.92 -1.58 -10.58
CA ILE A 68 13.61 -0.21 -11.00
C ILE A 68 14.27 0.06 -12.36
N ARG A 69 13.46 0.46 -13.35
CA ARG A 69 13.92 0.72 -14.72
C ARG A 69 13.70 2.17 -15.11
N ARG A 70 14.74 2.86 -15.61
CA ARG A 70 14.63 4.18 -16.23
C ARG A 70 13.91 4.05 -17.57
N VAL A 71 12.95 4.93 -17.82
CA VAL A 71 12.16 4.96 -19.05
C VAL A 71 12.03 6.38 -19.58
N LYS A 72 11.92 6.49 -20.90
CA LYS A 72 11.58 7.74 -21.60
C LYS A 72 10.11 7.67 -22.02
N TYR A 73 9.37 8.76 -21.86
CA TYR A 73 7.98 8.87 -22.28
C TYR A 73 7.72 10.28 -22.83
N ARG A 74 6.72 10.42 -23.71
CA ARG A 74 6.23 11.73 -24.14
C ARG A 74 5.13 12.17 -23.19
N ASP A 75 5.15 13.43 -22.78
CA ASP A 75 4.04 14.03 -22.07
C ASP A 75 3.01 14.62 -23.04
N GLU A 76 1.98 15.26 -22.48
CA GLU A 76 0.86 15.86 -23.24
C GLU A 76 1.31 16.98 -24.19
N SER A 77 2.45 17.64 -23.93
CA SER A 77 3.03 18.63 -24.84
C SER A 77 3.98 18.03 -25.88
N GLY A 78 4.13 16.70 -25.90
CA GLY A 78 5.00 15.98 -26.83
C GLY A 78 6.48 15.95 -26.44
N ALA A 79 6.87 16.55 -25.31
CA ALA A 79 8.24 16.61 -24.85
C ALA A 79 8.70 15.24 -24.31
N ILE A 80 9.93 14.84 -24.65
CA ILE A 80 10.52 13.61 -24.11
C ILE A 80 10.93 13.86 -22.66
N LYS A 81 10.27 13.17 -21.74
CA LYS A 81 10.59 13.15 -20.32
C LYS A 81 11.17 11.82 -19.90
N GLU A 82 11.98 11.86 -18.86
CA GLU A 82 12.51 10.67 -18.21
C GLU A 82 11.76 10.37 -16.92
N GLY A 83 11.63 9.08 -16.61
CA GLY A 83 10.99 8.59 -15.39
C GLY A 83 11.46 7.19 -15.03
N PHE A 84 10.80 6.60 -14.04
CA PHE A 84 11.14 5.28 -13.53
C PHE A 84 9.91 4.41 -13.38
N ILE A 85 10.05 3.14 -13.76
CA ILE A 85 9.08 2.09 -13.48
C ILE A 85 9.62 1.26 -12.32
N LYS A 86 8.90 1.28 -11.19
CA LYS A 86 9.14 0.38 -10.06
C LYS A 86 8.50 -0.99 -10.29
N LYS A 87 9.05 -2.02 -9.66
CA LYS A 87 8.62 -3.43 -9.79
C LYS A 87 8.72 -3.92 -11.23
N TYR A 88 9.74 -3.47 -11.97
CA TYR A 88 9.79 -3.63 -13.42
C TYR A 88 9.68 -5.09 -13.85
N ILE A 89 10.53 -5.98 -13.32
CA ILE A 89 10.51 -7.41 -13.65
C ILE A 89 9.20 -8.10 -13.24
N LEU A 90 8.58 -7.70 -12.13
CA LEU A 90 7.28 -8.23 -11.72
C LEU A 90 6.19 -7.87 -12.74
N ARG A 91 6.22 -6.63 -13.26
CA ARG A 91 5.27 -6.18 -14.29
C ARG A 91 5.48 -6.93 -15.61
N ILE A 92 6.73 -7.10 -16.04
CA ILE A 92 7.05 -7.89 -17.24
C ILE A 92 6.60 -9.35 -17.08
N SER A 93 6.84 -9.94 -15.90
CA SER A 93 6.41 -11.31 -15.60
C SER A 93 4.88 -11.43 -15.65
N ALA A 94 4.14 -10.46 -15.12
CA ALA A 94 2.68 -10.45 -15.19
C ALA A 94 2.16 -10.40 -16.64
N VAL A 95 2.81 -9.62 -17.52
CA VAL A 95 2.46 -9.61 -18.95
C VAL A 95 2.72 -10.96 -19.59
N LYS A 96 3.87 -11.58 -19.31
CA LYS A 96 4.21 -12.92 -19.82
C LYS A 96 3.23 -14.00 -19.34
N LEU A 97 2.64 -13.84 -18.16
CA LEU A 97 1.61 -14.71 -17.61
C LEU A 97 0.20 -14.41 -18.14
N GLY A 98 0.05 -13.48 -19.09
CA GLY A 98 -1.22 -13.20 -19.77
C GLY A 98 -1.99 -11.97 -19.28
N LEU A 99 -1.46 -11.20 -18.30
CA LEU A 99 -2.10 -9.96 -17.88
C LEU A 99 -1.94 -8.88 -18.97
N LYS A 100 -3.05 -8.23 -19.37
CA LYS A 100 -2.99 -7.14 -20.35
C LYS A 100 -2.00 -6.06 -19.90
N LYS A 101 -1.19 -5.59 -20.85
CA LYS A 101 -0.11 -4.62 -20.61
C LYS A 101 -0.59 -3.35 -19.93
N GLU A 102 -1.79 -2.87 -20.26
CA GLU A 102 -2.43 -1.70 -19.65
C GLU A 102 -2.59 -1.84 -18.12
N PHE A 103 -2.95 -3.03 -17.64
CA PHE A 103 -3.10 -3.30 -16.21
C PHE A 103 -1.74 -3.54 -15.55
N ALA A 104 -0.89 -4.34 -16.20
CA ALA A 104 0.44 -4.66 -15.68
C ALA A 104 1.34 -3.43 -15.55
N MET A 105 1.23 -2.45 -16.45
CA MET A 105 2.06 -1.24 -16.46
C MET A 105 1.41 -0.04 -15.76
N ARG A 106 0.19 -0.18 -15.24
CA ARG A 106 -0.52 0.90 -14.55
C ARG A 106 0.32 1.46 -13.39
N PRO A 107 0.44 2.80 -13.25
CA PRO A 107 1.08 3.42 -12.10
C PRO A 107 0.43 2.97 -10.79
N LYS A 108 1.23 2.74 -9.74
CA LYS A 108 0.69 2.37 -8.41
C LYS A 108 -0.12 3.55 -7.88
N ARG A 109 -1.43 3.36 -7.72
CA ARG A 109 -2.32 4.23 -6.95
C ARG A 109 -2.61 3.53 -5.63
N ALA A 110 -2.53 4.23 -4.50
CA ALA A 110 -2.86 3.61 -3.22
C ALA A 110 -4.36 3.24 -3.20
N ALA A 111 -4.70 2.15 -2.49
CA ALA A 111 -6.04 1.58 -2.52
C ALA A 111 -7.09 2.61 -2.11
N GLN A 112 -6.82 3.44 -1.09
CA GLN A 112 -7.73 4.48 -0.61
C GLN A 112 -8.10 5.52 -1.68
N TYR A 113 -7.14 5.87 -2.55
CA TYR A 113 -7.38 6.78 -3.68
C TYR A 113 -8.08 6.07 -4.84
N GLY A 114 -7.78 4.78 -5.02
CA GLY A 114 -8.29 3.96 -6.11
C GLY A 114 -9.75 3.56 -5.92
N SER A 115 -10.17 3.31 -4.67
CA SER A 115 -11.53 2.92 -4.30
C SER A 115 -12.49 4.10 -4.14
N GLY A 116 -11.97 5.32 -4.02
CA GLY A 116 -12.79 6.51 -3.73
C GLY A 116 -13.16 6.66 -2.25
N ILE A 117 -12.74 5.73 -1.37
CA ILE A 117 -13.07 5.75 0.06
C ILE A 117 -12.65 7.06 0.73
N GLU A 118 -11.44 7.55 0.43
CA GLU A 118 -10.96 8.82 1.00
C GLU A 118 -11.89 9.99 0.65
N LYS A 119 -12.41 10.05 -0.58
CA LYS A 119 -13.35 11.10 -1.00
C LYS A 119 -14.63 11.06 -0.18
N GLU A 120 -15.16 9.86 0.06
CA GLU A 120 -16.36 9.68 0.87
C GLU A 120 -16.12 10.02 2.35
N ILE A 121 -14.96 9.65 2.91
CA ILE A 121 -14.57 10.04 4.28
C ILE A 121 -14.53 11.58 4.41
N ILE A 122 -13.92 12.27 3.46
CA ILE A 122 -13.85 13.74 3.45
C ILE A 122 -15.26 14.35 3.38
N LYS A 123 -16.14 13.78 2.55
CA LYS A 123 -17.52 14.25 2.40
C LYS A 123 -18.32 14.08 3.70
N LEU A 124 -18.20 12.92 4.35
CA LEU A 124 -18.85 12.64 5.64
C LEU A 124 -18.32 13.56 6.75
N ALA A 125 -17.01 13.73 6.84
CA ALA A 125 -16.39 14.64 7.81
C ALA A 125 -16.93 16.06 7.68
N LYS A 126 -17.02 16.59 6.45
CA LYS A 126 -17.59 17.92 6.18
C LYS A 126 -19.06 18.01 6.55
N LYS A 127 -19.85 16.98 6.25
CA LYS A 127 -21.29 16.92 6.58
C LYS A 127 -21.52 17.02 8.09
N GLU A 128 -20.62 16.46 8.89
CA GLU A 128 -20.66 16.50 10.34
C GLU A 128 -19.88 17.68 10.96
N GLY A 129 -19.44 18.65 10.16
CA GLY A 129 -18.80 19.88 10.63
C GLY A 129 -17.32 19.77 10.96
N PHE A 130 -16.65 18.66 10.62
CA PHE A 130 -15.22 18.49 10.85
C PHE A 130 -14.38 19.13 9.73
N LYS A 131 -13.28 19.78 10.12
CA LYS A 131 -12.33 20.40 9.18
C LYS A 131 -11.35 19.39 8.59
N LYS A 132 -10.99 18.35 9.34
CA LYS A 132 -10.04 17.31 8.92
C LYS A 132 -10.65 15.92 9.07
N GLU A 133 -10.42 15.07 8.08
CA GLU A 133 -10.84 13.67 8.07
C GLU A 133 -10.35 12.88 9.30
N ILE A 134 -9.11 13.15 9.75
CA ILE A 134 -8.52 12.43 10.88
C ILE A 134 -9.19 12.78 12.21
N GLU A 135 -9.69 14.01 12.36
CA GLU A 135 -10.43 14.44 13.54
C GLU A 135 -11.78 13.73 13.59
N TRP A 136 -12.45 13.64 12.44
CA TRP A 136 -13.71 12.90 12.29
C TRP A 136 -13.53 11.40 12.60
N LEU A 137 -12.52 10.75 12.02
CA LEU A 137 -12.25 9.32 12.28
C LEU A 137 -11.94 9.05 13.75
N ARG A 138 -11.15 9.92 14.40
CA ARG A 138 -10.88 9.81 15.85
C ARG A 138 -12.14 9.97 16.68
N ASN A 139 -13.01 10.93 16.33
CA ASN A 139 -14.29 11.11 17.01
C ASN A 139 -15.17 9.85 16.90
N LYS A 140 -15.31 9.27 15.71
CA LYS A 140 -16.07 8.01 15.51
C LYS A 140 -15.48 6.84 16.28
N LEU A 141 -14.16 6.70 16.29
CA LEU A 141 -13.49 5.66 17.06
C LEU A 141 -13.78 5.81 18.57
N GLN A 142 -13.68 7.02 19.12
CA GLN A 142 -13.98 7.28 20.53
C GLN A 142 -15.44 6.96 20.86
N PHE A 143 -16.37 7.26 19.96
CA PHE A 143 -17.78 6.91 20.13
C PHE A 143 -18.00 5.40 20.20
N ILE A 144 -17.37 4.63 19.30
CA ILE A 144 -17.45 3.16 19.27
C ILE A 144 -16.83 2.55 20.56
N LEU A 145 -15.66 3.04 20.99
CA LEU A 145 -15.01 2.52 22.19
C LEU A 145 -15.85 2.74 23.45
N LYS A 146 -16.57 3.87 23.54
CA LYS A 146 -17.47 4.16 24.67
C LYS A 146 -18.71 3.27 24.65
N SER A 147 -19.30 3.02 23.48
CA SER A 147 -20.50 2.17 23.38
C SER A 147 -20.20 0.70 23.72
N GLU A 148 -19.00 0.21 23.38
CA GLU A 148 -18.57 -1.14 23.76
C GLU A 148 -18.33 -1.31 25.26
N GLN A 149 -17.85 -0.28 25.96
CA GLN A 149 -17.65 -0.31 27.41
C GLN A 149 -18.98 -0.33 28.17
N GLY A 150 -19.97 0.47 27.74
CA GLY A 150 -21.30 0.50 28.35
C GLY A 150 -22.10 -0.82 28.17
N ASN A 151 -21.90 -1.52 27.05
CA ASN A 151 -22.53 -2.83 26.82
C ASN A 151 -21.91 -3.96 27.68
N LYS A 152 -20.64 -3.86 28.06
CA LYS A 152 -19.99 -4.86 28.94
C LYS A 152 -20.42 -4.73 30.40
N SER A 153 -20.76 -3.53 30.86
CA SER A 153 -21.27 -3.32 32.22
C SER A 153 -22.72 -3.80 32.42
N ASN A 154 -23.53 -3.83 31.37
CA ASN A 154 -24.95 -4.25 31.47
C ASN A 154 -25.18 -5.77 31.29
N ASN A 155 -24.22 -6.53 30.76
CA ASN A 155 -24.31 -7.99 30.58
C ASN A 155 -23.58 -8.79 31.67
N GLY A 156 -23.26 -8.15 32.81
CA GLY A 156 -22.53 -8.75 33.94
C GLY A 156 -23.39 -9.00 35.19
N HIS A 157 -24.71 -9.12 35.04
CA HIS A 157 -25.65 -9.47 36.11
C HIS A 157 -26.41 -10.74 35.77
#